data_AF-A0A0Q4IRL9-F1
#
_entry.id   AF-A0A0Q4IRL9-F1
#
_cell.length_a   1.000
_cell.length_b   1.000
_cell.length_c   1.000
_cell.angle_alpha   90.00
_cell.angle_beta   90.00
_cell.angle_gamma   90.00
#
_symmetry.space_group_name_H-M   'P 1'
#
loop_
_entity.id
_entity.type
_entity.pdbx_description
1 polymer ?
#
loop_
_entity_poly.entity_id
_entity_poly.type
_entity_poly.pdbx_seq_one_letter_code
_entity_poly.pdbx_strand_id
1 'polypeptide(L)' 'MDRTVVIGTRVPVFALHGHNNCPTCGASQWNVGRVIAECACCGDTLPINNAVRPTHLLTRPGIAA' A
#
# COMPACT_ATOMS: atom_id res chain seq x y z
N MET A 1 -21.42 13.79 -17.52
CA MET A 1 -21.14 13.12 -16.24
C MET A 1 -20.32 11.87 -16.54
N ASP A 2 -19.00 11.97 -16.54
CA ASP A 2 -18.14 10.78 -16.56
C ASP A 2 -16.82 11.17 -15.88
N ARG A 3 -16.63 10.68 -14.65
CA ARG A 3 -15.39 10.87 -13.91
C ARG A 3 -14.61 9.58 -14.10
N THR A 4 -13.74 9.57 -15.11
CA THR A 4 -12.76 8.53 -15.33
C THR A 4 -11.89 8.41 -14.08
N VAL A 5 -12.18 7.41 -13.24
CA VAL A 5 -11.33 7.07 -12.10
C VAL A 5 -10.05 6.47 -12.68
N VAL A 6 -8.98 7.24 -12.65
CA VAL A 6 -7.63 6.71 -12.83
C VAL A 6 -7.39 5.78 -11.64
N ILE A 7 -7.66 4.48 -11.81
CA ILE A 7 -7.27 3.42 -10.87
C ILE A 7 -5.74 3.29 -10.97
N GLY A 8 -5.02 4.32 -10.52
CA GLY A 8 -3.65 4.15 -10.10
C GLY A 8 -3.71 3.34 -8.82
N THR A 9 -3.31 2.08 -8.86
CA THR A 9 -3.31 1.18 -7.70
C THR A 9 -2.36 1.72 -6.63
N ARG A 10 -2.81 2.71 -5.85
CA ARG A 10 -2.13 3.19 -4.66
C ARG A 10 -2.30 2.09 -3.62
N VAL A 11 -1.33 1.17 -3.58
CA VAL A 11 -1.27 0.18 -2.52
C VAL A 11 -1.11 0.93 -1.20
N PRO A 12 -2.06 0.80 -0.26
CA PRO A 12 -1.93 1.44 1.05
C PRO A 12 -0.69 0.86 1.76
N VAL A 13 0.14 1.73 2.31
CA VAL A 13 1.37 1.36 3.03
C VAL A 13 1.36 1.99 4.41
N PHE A 14 1.89 1.27 5.39
CA PHE A 14 2.07 1.76 6.75
C PHE A 14 3.34 2.62 6.85
N ALA A 15 3.21 3.86 7.35
CA ALA A 15 4.33 4.76 7.58
C ALA A 15 4.81 4.69 9.04
N LEU A 16 6.04 4.22 9.28
CA LEU A 16 6.59 4.03 10.64
C LEU A 16 6.54 5.26 11.56
N HIS A 17 6.56 6.46 10.98
CA HIS A 17 6.54 7.73 11.72
C HIS A 17 5.35 8.61 11.35
N GLY A 18 4.31 8.03 10.73
CA GLY A 18 3.12 8.74 10.27
C GLY A 18 1.87 8.37 11.06
N HIS A 19 0.81 9.17 10.90
CA HIS A 19 -0.53 8.80 11.34
C HIS A 19 -1.12 7.80 10.34
N ASN A 20 -1.19 6.53 10.73
CA ASN A 20 -1.75 5.47 9.90
C ASN A 20 -3.16 5.13 10.36
N ASN A 21 -4.14 5.42 9.52
CA ASN A 21 -5.51 4.95 9.73
C ASN A 21 -5.77 3.76 8.83
N CYS A 22 -6.44 2.76 9.38
CA CYS A 22 -6.81 1.57 8.64
C CYS A 22 -7.78 1.95 7.52
N PRO A 23 -7.49 1.60 6.25
CA PRO A 23 -8.36 1.93 5.14
C PRO A 23 -9.69 1.16 5.19
N THR A 24 -9.76 0.04 5.92
CA THR A 24 -11.00 -0.75 6.02
C THR A 24 -11.89 -0.34 7.19
N CYS A 25 -11.34 -0.03 8.37
CA CYS A 25 -12.13 0.26 9.57
C CYS A 25 -11.90 1.63 10.19
N GLY A 26 -10.90 2.40 9.70
CA GLY A 26 -10.57 3.73 10.21
C GLY A 26 -9.80 3.75 11.54
N ALA A 27 -9.52 2.60 12.15
CA ALA A 27 -8.77 2.53 13.40
C ALA A 27 -7.30 2.93 13.23
N SER A 28 -6.70 3.48 14.30
CA SER A 28 -5.29 3.89 14.32
C SER A 28 -4.40 2.94 15.14
N GLN A 29 -4.95 1.84 15.66
CA GLN A 29 -4.19 0.84 16.42
C GLN A 29 -3.66 -0.26 15.50
N TRP A 30 -2.37 -0.57 15.65
CA TRP A 30 -1.65 -1.50 14.78
C TRP A 30 -0.67 -2.38 15.57
N ASN A 31 -0.61 -3.65 15.22
CA ASN A 31 0.44 -4.60 15.57
C ASN A 31 1.54 -4.52 14.51
N VAL A 32 2.60 -3.77 14.80
CA VAL A 32 3.68 -3.49 13.85
C VAL A 32 4.76 -4.58 13.91
N GLY A 33 4.86 -5.35 12.83
CA GLY A 33 5.93 -6.32 12.61
C GLY A 33 7.14 -5.71 11.90
N ARG A 34 8.02 -6.57 11.40
CA ARG A 34 9.26 -6.13 10.72
C ARG A 34 9.05 -5.75 9.24
N VAL A 35 8.01 -6.31 8.61
CA VAL A 35 7.70 -6.17 7.18
C VAL A 35 6.28 -5.63 6.95
N ILE A 36 5.34 -6.01 7.83
CA ILE A 36 3.92 -5.67 7.76
C ILE A 36 3.45 -5.07 9.08
N ALA A 37 2.37 -4.30 9.02
CA ALA A 37 1.59 -3.86 10.16
C ALA A 37 0.16 -4.44 10.02
N GLU A 38 -0.33 -5.09 11.07
CA GLU A 38 -1.69 -5.63 11.14
C GLU A 38 -2.57 -4.70 11.98
N CYS A 39 -3.79 -4.43 11.53
CA CYS A 39 -4.73 -3.62 12.28
C CYS A 39 -5.29 -4.42 13.47
N ALA A 40 -5.06 -3.93 14.69
CA ALA A 40 -5.47 -4.60 15.92
C ALA A 40 -7.01 -4.73 16.09
N CYS A 41 -7.79 -4.01 15.28
CA CYS A 41 -9.26 -4.01 15.36
C CYS A 41 -9.94 -4.95 14.37
N CYS A 42 -9.41 -5.05 13.14
CA CYS A 42 -10.07 -5.79 12.04
C CYS A 42 -9.18 -6.87 11.42
N GLY A 43 -7.89 -6.95 11.79
CA GLY A 43 -6.94 -7.90 11.24
C GLY A 43 -6.42 -7.55 9.84
N ASP A 44 -6.75 -6.37 9.30
CA ASP A 44 -6.27 -5.95 7.98
C ASP A 44 -4.76 -5.69 7.99
N THR A 45 -4.05 -6.19 6.97
CA THR A 45 -2.59 -6.11 6.91
C THR A 45 -2.09 -5.16 5.84
N LEU A 46 -1.26 -4.19 6.25
CA LEU A 46 -0.56 -3.28 5.34
C LEU A 46 0.94 -3.54 5.37
N PRO A 47 1.62 -3.46 4.23
CA PRO A 47 3.06 -3.53 4.22
C PRO A 47 3.68 -2.19 4.64
N ILE A 48 4.84 -2.25 5.30
CA ILE A 48 5.54 -1.05 5.78
C ILE A 48 6.20 -0.34 4.60
N ASN A 49 6.15 0.99 4.51
CA ASN A 49 6.61 1.75 3.32
C ASN A 49 8.02 1.36 2.87
N ASN A 50 8.94 1.11 3.81
CA ASN A 50 10.33 0.77 3.51
C ASN A 50 10.50 -0.70 3.09
N ALA A 51 9.50 -1.55 3.32
CA ALA A 51 9.49 -2.95 2.92
C ALA A 51 8.95 -3.16 1.50
N VAL A 52 8.19 -2.21 0.94
CA VAL A 52 7.64 -2.30 -0.41
C VAL A 52 8.46 -1.45 -1.36
N ARG A 53 9.35 -2.10 -2.10
CA ARG A 53 9.79 -1.54 -3.39
C ARG A 53 8.77 -1.99 -4.42
N PRO A 54 7.92 -1.11 -4.98
CA PRO A 54 7.12 -1.50 -6.12
C PRO A 54 8.12 -1.94 -7.19
N THR A 55 8.11 -3.24 -7.51
CA THR A 55 8.74 -3.74 -8.73
C THR A 55 8.02 -3.05 -9.86
N HIS A 56 8.55 -1.90 -10.28
CA HIS A 56 8.21 -1.31 -11.55
C HIS A 56 8.59 -2.38 -12.56
N LEU A 57 7.58 -3.15 -13.00
CA LEU A 57 7.72 -4.04 -14.14
C LEU A 57 8.17 -3.11 -15.25
N LEU A 58 9.47 -3.15 -15.54
CA LEU A 58 10.07 -2.44 -16.66
C LEU A 58 9.22 -2.84 -17.87
N THR A 59 8.42 -1.90 -18.35
CA THR A 59 7.95 -1.90 -19.73
C THR A 59 9.22 -2.03 -20.56
N ARG A 60 9.60 -3.25 -20.93
CA ARG A 60 10.62 -3.50 -21.94
C ARG A 60 10.03 -2.90 -23.21
N PRO A 61 10.59 -1.82 -23.77
CA PRO A 61 10.29 -1.50 -25.15
C PRO A 61 10.80 -2.69 -25.94
N GLY A 62 9.89 -3.38 -26.65
CA GLY A 62 10.27 -4.44 -27.57
C GLY A 62 11.29 -3.88 -28.56
N ILE A 63 12.48 -4.46 -28.57
CA ILE A 63 13.42 -4.26 -29.66
C ILE A 63 12.81 -4.88 -30.92
N ALA A 64 12.18 -4.06 -31.75
CA ALA A 64 11.88 -4.45 -33.13
C ALA A 64 13.20 -4.35 -33.91
N ALA A 65 13.66 -5.49 -34.42
CA ALA A 65 14.77 -5.63 -35.36
C ALA A 65 14.23 -5.89 -36.76
#